data_AF-A0A1M6SXI3-F1
#
_entry.id   AF-A0A1M6SXI3-F1
#
_cell.length_a   1.000
_cell.length_b   1.000
_cell.length_c   1.000
_cell.angle_alpha   90.00
_cell.angle_beta   90.00
_cell.angle_gamma   90.00
#
_symmetry.space_group_name_H-M   'P 1'
#
loop_
_entity.id
_entity.type
_entity.pdbx_description
1 polymer ?
#
loop_
_entity_poly.entity_id
_entity_poly.type
_entity_poly.pdbx_seq_one_letter_code
_entity_poly.pdbx_strand_id
1 'polypeptide(L)'
;MRGRNTLRCKWVGWLLVGVLTGCDAAQEPVLTPQIVAGNQMLVNQQVKIKKVVAPEHGWVVVRRIDQAPQLAGVAAVAEGIRLNLPVPYALTLGDYEVAWCSAMLYRDLGRIGQFEPEVDRPFMVDQQPVEARFFLFKGGEVTDGWIVVEDQEVVNRTVIIEEVGVGEPADLVIHRDAGNRPKVPGVIARKPLEPGIHRQVEVKLFPEETVSCGERLWPMLHVRSVSDEQPYDIDKPIITTSFVVLCVP
;
A
#
# COMPACT_ATOMS: atom_id res chain seq x y z
N MET A 1 -48.72 29.32 17.62
CA MET A 1 -48.00 28.37 18.51
C MET A 1 -46.55 28.82 18.58
N ARG A 2 -46.22 29.60 19.63
CA ARG A 2 -44.87 30.08 19.95
C ARG A 2 -44.46 29.40 21.25
N GLY A 3 -43.25 28.86 21.30
CA GLY A 3 -42.62 28.38 22.52
C GLY A 3 -41.15 28.73 22.52
N ARG A 4 -40.82 29.98 22.89
CA ARG A 4 -39.49 30.35 23.38
C ARG A 4 -39.36 29.77 24.78
N ASN A 5 -38.48 28.78 24.97
CA ASN A 5 -38.10 28.35 26.32
C ASN A 5 -36.89 29.16 26.79
N THR A 6 -37.16 30.33 27.35
CA THR A 6 -36.27 30.99 28.30
C THR A 6 -36.47 30.33 29.67
N LEU A 7 -35.55 29.47 30.09
CA LEU A 7 -35.55 28.92 31.45
C LEU A 7 -35.03 30.00 32.42
N ARG A 8 -35.96 30.59 33.17
CA ARG A 8 -35.70 31.43 34.33
C ARG A 8 -35.10 30.58 35.45
N CYS A 9 -33.90 30.90 35.90
CA CYS A 9 -33.33 30.37 37.13
C CYS A 9 -34.02 31.05 38.32
N LYS A 10 -34.89 30.33 39.05
CA LYS A 10 -35.45 30.79 40.32
C LYS A 10 -34.52 30.38 41.46
N TRP A 11 -34.00 31.36 42.17
CA TRP A 11 -33.26 31.19 43.41
C TRP A 11 -34.24 30.88 44.55
N VAL A 12 -34.03 29.73 45.20
CA VAL A 12 -34.44 29.48 46.59
C VAL A 12 -33.20 28.90 47.26
N GLY A 13 -32.64 29.65 48.20
CA GLY A 13 -31.48 29.21 48.97
C GLY A 13 -31.84 28.08 49.92
N TRP A 14 -30.89 27.22 50.23
CA TRP A 14 -30.33 26.95 51.56
C TRP A 14 -29.06 26.09 51.38
N LEU A 15 -28.09 26.32 52.25
CA LEU A 15 -26.72 25.78 52.28
C LEU A 15 -26.65 24.26 52.01
N LEU A 16 -25.83 23.86 51.04
CA LEU A 16 -25.11 22.58 51.03
C LEU A 16 -23.91 22.69 50.09
N VAL A 17 -22.74 22.30 50.60
CA VAL A 17 -21.48 22.18 49.87
C VAL A 17 -21.70 21.24 48.69
N GLY A 18 -21.57 21.78 47.48
CA GLY A 18 -21.66 21.02 46.24
C GLY A 18 -20.68 21.63 45.25
N VAL A 19 -19.60 20.92 45.00
CA VAL A 19 -18.66 21.19 43.91
C VAL A 19 -19.48 21.40 42.63
N LEU A 20 -19.39 22.58 42.04
CA LEU A 20 -19.82 22.78 40.66
C LEU A 20 -18.84 21.98 39.79
N THR A 21 -19.16 20.71 39.57
CA THR A 21 -18.56 19.92 38.50
C THR A 21 -18.91 20.61 37.20
N GLY A 22 -17.92 21.32 36.64
CA GLY A 22 -17.96 21.77 35.27
C GLY A 22 -18.32 20.58 34.37
N CYS A 23 -19.22 20.82 33.43
CA CYS A 23 -19.51 19.88 32.36
C CYS A 23 -18.25 19.80 31.51
N ASP A 24 -17.38 18.83 31.83
CA ASP A 24 -16.23 18.49 31.02
C ASP A 24 -16.78 17.86 29.74
N ALA A 25 -16.93 18.68 28.69
CA ALA A 25 -17.26 18.17 27.39
C ALA A 25 -16.11 17.27 26.97
N ALA A 26 -16.32 15.95 27.00
CA ALA A 26 -15.34 14.99 26.55
C ALA A 26 -14.89 15.40 25.14
N GLN A 27 -13.66 15.88 25.03
CA GLN A 27 -13.10 16.27 23.75
C GLN A 27 -13.02 15.01 22.91
N GLU A 28 -13.74 14.98 21.78
CA GLU A 28 -13.69 13.84 20.88
C GLU A 28 -12.23 13.59 20.47
N PRO A 29 -11.81 12.31 20.40
CA PRO A 29 -10.43 11.99 20.07
C PRO A 29 -10.10 12.58 18.70
N VAL A 30 -9.09 13.45 18.65
CA VAL A 30 -8.58 13.98 17.39
C VAL A 30 -7.98 12.83 16.60
N LEU A 31 -8.61 12.48 15.48
CA LEU A 31 -8.10 11.44 14.59
C LEU A 31 -6.93 12.00 13.79
N THR A 32 -5.77 11.35 13.88
CA THR A 32 -4.66 11.61 12.95
C THR A 32 -4.97 10.94 11.61
N PRO A 33 -4.95 11.66 10.48
CA PRO A 33 -5.27 11.07 9.18
C PRO A 33 -4.24 9.99 8.81
N GLN A 34 -4.72 8.87 8.29
CA GLN A 34 -3.89 7.72 7.95
C GLN A 34 -4.50 6.97 6.77
N ILE A 35 -3.66 6.47 5.87
CA ILE A 35 -4.06 5.52 4.84
C ILE A 35 -3.09 4.34 4.82
N VAL A 36 -3.63 3.14 4.69
CA VAL A 36 -2.86 1.90 4.56
C VAL A 36 -3.43 1.11 3.39
N ALA A 37 -2.59 0.90 2.38
CA ALA A 37 -2.86 0.02 1.26
C ALA A 37 -1.69 -0.95 1.13
N GLY A 38 -1.98 -2.18 0.71
CA GLY A 38 -0.98 -3.18 0.39
C GLY A 38 -1.08 -3.58 -1.07
N ASN A 39 -0.04 -4.27 -1.52
CA ASN A 39 -0.02 -4.92 -2.83
C ASN A 39 -1.18 -5.91 -2.91
N GLN A 40 -1.86 -5.97 -4.05
CA GLN A 40 -3.08 -6.74 -4.16
C GLN A 40 -3.47 -7.05 -5.60
N MET A 41 -4.23 -8.12 -5.77
CA MET A 41 -4.89 -8.42 -7.03
C MET A 41 -5.99 -7.40 -7.28
N LEU A 42 -6.10 -6.93 -8.53
CA LEU A 42 -7.25 -6.19 -8.99
C LEU A 42 -8.40 -7.17 -9.28
N VAL A 43 -9.36 -7.24 -8.36
CA VAL A 43 -10.54 -8.11 -8.46
C VAL A 43 -11.76 -7.25 -8.77
N ASN A 44 -12.55 -7.63 -9.77
CA ASN A 44 -13.79 -6.94 -10.14
C ASN A 44 -13.63 -5.42 -10.35
N GLN A 45 -12.48 -5.01 -10.91
CA GLN A 45 -12.13 -3.59 -11.10
C GLN A 45 -12.19 -2.78 -9.79
N GLN A 46 -11.78 -3.36 -8.66
CA GLN A 46 -11.75 -2.68 -7.36
C GLN A 46 -10.39 -2.82 -6.68
N VAL A 47 -9.88 -1.69 -6.19
CA VAL A 47 -8.77 -1.62 -5.24
C VAL A 47 -9.34 -1.62 -3.82
N LYS A 48 -8.73 -2.39 -2.93
CA LYS A 48 -9.08 -2.47 -1.51
C LYS A 48 -8.06 -1.69 -0.68
N ILE A 49 -8.52 -0.64 -0.01
CA ILE A 49 -7.71 0.11 0.95
C ILE A 49 -7.91 -0.49 2.33
N LYS A 50 -6.84 -1.07 2.90
CA LYS A 50 -6.89 -1.84 4.14
C LYS A 50 -7.44 -1.01 5.30
N LYS A 51 -6.96 0.23 5.44
CA LYS A 51 -7.39 1.17 6.48
C LYS A 51 -7.36 2.60 5.97
N VAL A 52 -8.38 3.36 6.31
CA VAL A 52 -8.44 4.81 6.20
C VAL A 52 -8.86 5.36 7.56
N VAL A 53 -8.14 6.37 8.05
CA VAL A 53 -8.54 7.20 9.18
C VAL A 53 -8.76 8.59 8.61
N ALA A 54 -10.02 9.02 8.56
CA ALA A 54 -10.43 10.29 8.00
C ALA A 54 -10.91 11.20 9.15
N PRO A 55 -10.22 12.31 9.45
CA PRO A 55 -10.63 13.26 10.49
C PRO A 55 -11.90 14.05 10.15
N GLU A 56 -12.30 14.06 8.88
CA GLU A 56 -13.54 14.65 8.37
C GLU A 56 -13.92 13.92 7.07
N HIS A 57 -15.08 14.26 6.48
CA HIS A 57 -15.49 13.74 5.18
C HIS A 57 -14.43 14.05 4.09
N GLY A 58 -14.21 13.10 3.18
CA GLY A 58 -13.14 13.21 2.20
C GLY A 58 -13.22 12.19 1.07
N TRP A 59 -12.10 12.05 0.39
CA TRP A 59 -11.92 11.18 -0.76
C TRP A 59 -10.66 10.34 -0.62
N VAL A 60 -10.72 9.07 -0.99
CA VAL A 60 -9.52 8.31 -1.35
C VAL A 60 -9.35 8.38 -2.85
N VAL A 61 -8.19 8.89 -3.28
CA VAL A 61 -7.83 9.03 -4.69
C VAL A 61 -6.73 8.03 -5.01
N VAL A 62 -7.00 7.11 -5.91
CA VAL A 62 -6.02 6.15 -6.45
C VAL A 62 -5.50 6.67 -7.77
N ARG A 63 -4.16 6.75 -7.90
CA ARG A 63 -3.47 7.09 -9.15
C ARG A 63 -2.54 5.95 -9.54
N ARG A 64 -2.42 5.70 -10.84
CA ARG A 64 -1.36 4.89 -11.43
C ARG A 64 -0.12 5.78 -11.59
N ILE A 65 1.05 5.31 -11.16
CA ILE A 65 2.29 6.09 -10.99
C ILE A 65 3.52 5.42 -11.62
N ASP A 66 3.34 4.36 -12.40
CA ASP A 66 4.41 3.74 -13.17
C ASP A 66 4.88 4.60 -14.36
N GLN A 67 4.04 5.54 -14.79
CA GLN A 67 4.33 6.61 -15.74
C GLN A 67 3.93 7.98 -15.15
N ALA A 68 3.58 8.95 -15.98
CA ALA A 68 2.95 10.19 -15.55
C ALA A 68 1.70 9.86 -14.70
N PRO A 69 1.54 10.44 -13.50
CA PRO A 69 0.44 10.09 -12.61
C PRO A 69 -0.94 10.23 -13.27
N GLN A 70 -1.64 9.12 -13.43
CA GLN A 70 -2.97 9.06 -14.03
C GLN A 70 -4.02 8.75 -12.97
N LEU A 71 -5.13 9.49 -12.97
CA LEU A 71 -6.26 9.18 -12.09
C LEU A 71 -6.84 7.81 -12.45
N ALA A 72 -6.87 6.91 -11.47
CA ALA A 72 -7.30 5.54 -11.67
C ALA A 72 -8.57 5.19 -10.88
N GLY A 73 -8.82 5.86 -9.75
CA GLY A 73 -10.00 5.61 -8.95
C GLY A 73 -10.27 6.69 -7.92
N VAL A 74 -11.53 6.85 -7.53
CA VAL A 74 -11.95 7.78 -6.48
C VAL A 74 -13.07 7.12 -5.67
N ALA A 75 -13.01 7.21 -4.35
CA ALA A 75 -14.09 6.79 -3.47
C ALA A 75 -14.30 7.79 -2.33
N ALA A 76 -15.57 8.09 -2.03
CA ALA A 76 -15.91 8.91 -0.87
C ALA A 76 -15.59 8.15 0.42
N VAL A 77 -15.09 8.86 1.42
CA VAL A 77 -14.87 8.35 2.76
C VAL A 77 -15.50 9.29 3.78
N ALA A 78 -16.33 8.74 4.65
CA ALA A 78 -16.89 9.49 5.77
C ALA A 78 -15.84 9.65 6.87
N GLU A 79 -16.02 10.67 7.71
CA GLU A 79 -15.25 10.84 8.95
C GLU A 79 -15.24 9.54 9.78
N GLY A 80 -14.10 9.28 10.43
CA GLY A 80 -13.87 8.11 11.27
C GLY A 80 -12.88 7.12 10.66
N ILE A 81 -12.97 5.87 11.14
CA ILE A 81 -12.11 4.76 10.71
C ILE A 81 -12.88 3.87 9.75
N ARG A 82 -12.32 3.62 8.58
CA ARG A 82 -12.86 2.69 7.58
C ARG A 82 -11.84 1.61 7.26
N LEU A 83 -12.28 0.36 7.36
CA LEU A 83 -11.48 -0.80 6.97
C LEU A 83 -11.97 -1.33 5.63
N ASN A 84 -11.05 -1.90 4.85
CA ASN A 84 -11.38 -2.63 3.63
C ASN A 84 -12.21 -1.79 2.63
N LEU A 85 -11.93 -0.50 2.50
CA LEU A 85 -12.67 0.41 1.63
C LEU A 85 -12.44 0.00 0.16
N PRO A 86 -13.49 -0.36 -0.59
CA PRO A 86 -13.37 -0.58 -2.02
C PRO A 86 -13.30 0.76 -2.76
N VAL A 87 -12.38 0.85 -3.71
CA VAL A 87 -12.22 1.98 -4.62
C VAL A 87 -12.34 1.46 -6.06
N PRO A 88 -13.32 1.92 -6.86
CA PRO A 88 -13.41 1.55 -8.26
C PRO A 88 -12.13 1.92 -9.01
N TYR A 89 -11.63 0.99 -9.83
CA TYR A 89 -10.46 1.18 -10.67
C TYR A 89 -10.89 1.27 -12.14
N ALA A 90 -10.71 2.44 -12.73
CA ALA A 90 -11.18 2.78 -14.07
C ALA A 90 -10.19 2.43 -15.18
N LEU A 91 -8.91 2.20 -14.84
CA LEU A 91 -7.90 1.84 -15.83
C LEU A 91 -7.95 0.34 -16.11
N THR A 92 -7.51 -0.04 -17.31
CA THR A 92 -7.31 -1.44 -17.66
C THR A 92 -5.90 -1.85 -17.24
N LEU A 93 -5.80 -3.01 -16.61
CA LEU A 93 -4.54 -3.73 -16.55
C LEU A 93 -4.51 -4.74 -17.70
N GLY A 94 -3.41 -4.75 -18.45
CA GLY A 94 -3.06 -5.87 -19.32
C GLY A 94 -3.01 -7.16 -18.52
N ASP A 95 -3.18 -8.30 -19.20
CA ASP A 95 -3.24 -9.62 -18.55
C ASP A 95 -1.94 -9.99 -17.81
N TYR A 96 -0.85 -9.29 -18.13
CA TYR A 96 0.50 -9.49 -17.57
C TYR A 96 1.05 -8.23 -16.91
N GLU A 97 0.18 -7.26 -16.60
CA GLU A 97 0.59 -5.93 -16.16
C GLU A 97 0.53 -5.80 -14.64
N VAL A 98 1.66 -5.39 -14.07
CA VAL A 98 1.74 -4.81 -12.72
C VAL A 98 1.62 -3.30 -12.85
N ALA A 99 0.64 -2.70 -12.18
CA ALA A 99 0.51 -1.24 -12.12
C ALA A 99 0.91 -0.72 -10.76
N TRP A 100 1.96 0.11 -10.73
CA TRP A 100 2.32 0.87 -9.54
C TRP A 100 1.28 1.94 -9.29
N CYS A 101 0.79 2.02 -8.05
CA CYS A 101 -0.28 2.89 -7.65
C CYS A 101 0.05 3.65 -6.35
N SER A 102 -0.53 4.84 -6.21
CA SER A 102 -0.60 5.59 -4.96
C SER A 102 -2.07 5.75 -4.58
N ALA A 103 -2.41 5.53 -3.31
CA ALA A 103 -3.68 5.95 -2.72
C ALA A 103 -3.41 7.11 -1.77
N MET A 104 -4.09 8.24 -1.99
CA MET A 104 -3.92 9.46 -1.19
C MET A 104 -5.26 9.89 -0.61
N LEU A 105 -5.25 10.35 0.65
CA LEU A 105 -6.43 10.83 1.35
C LEU A 105 -6.59 12.34 1.13
N TYR A 106 -7.75 12.76 0.60
CA TYR A 106 -8.13 14.13 0.30
C TYR A 106 -9.28 14.59 1.19
N ARG A 107 -9.28 15.88 1.51
CA ARG A 107 -10.38 16.61 2.16
C ARG A 107 -11.46 16.89 1.11
N ASP A 108 -12.73 16.77 1.50
CA ASP A 108 -13.88 17.19 0.66
C ASP A 108 -14.09 18.69 0.83
N LEU A 109 -13.58 19.49 -0.09
CA LEU A 109 -13.66 20.95 -0.09
C LEU A 109 -14.60 21.41 -1.22
N GLY A 110 -14.94 22.70 -1.22
CA GLY A 110 -15.80 23.25 -2.26
C GLY A 110 -17.21 22.67 -2.20
N ARG A 111 -17.58 21.86 -3.19
CA ARG A 111 -18.90 21.24 -3.31
C ARG A 111 -18.94 19.92 -2.56
N ILE A 112 -19.55 19.96 -1.37
CA ILE A 112 -19.74 18.78 -0.51
C ILE A 112 -20.28 17.59 -1.31
N GLY A 113 -19.59 16.46 -1.22
CA GLY A 113 -19.96 15.20 -1.85
C GLY A 113 -19.60 15.11 -3.34
N GLN A 114 -18.81 16.05 -3.88
CA GLN A 114 -18.28 16.01 -5.23
C GLN A 114 -16.75 16.12 -5.22
N PHE A 115 -16.05 15.10 -5.74
CA PHE A 115 -14.59 15.18 -5.89
C PHE A 115 -14.21 16.25 -6.93
N GLU A 116 -13.38 17.19 -6.50
CA GLU A 116 -12.93 18.34 -7.27
C GLU A 116 -11.38 18.39 -7.25
N PRO A 117 -10.66 17.79 -8.23
CA PRO A 117 -9.21 17.59 -8.15
C PRO A 117 -8.38 18.88 -8.03
N GLU A 118 -8.93 20.01 -8.48
CA GLU A 118 -8.30 21.34 -8.38
C GLU A 118 -8.64 22.08 -7.08
N VAL A 119 -9.64 21.62 -6.32
CA VAL A 119 -10.16 22.27 -5.10
C VAL A 119 -9.87 21.44 -3.85
N ASP A 120 -10.11 20.13 -3.92
CA ASP A 120 -9.78 19.19 -2.87
C ASP A 120 -8.28 19.17 -2.63
N ARG A 121 -7.89 19.04 -1.36
CA ARG A 121 -6.49 19.05 -0.94
C ARG A 121 -6.18 17.79 -0.16
N PRO A 122 -4.97 17.24 -0.28
CA PRO A 122 -4.57 16.11 0.53
C PRO A 122 -4.59 16.46 2.02
N PHE A 123 -4.90 15.48 2.86
CA PHE A 123 -4.54 15.57 4.27
C PHE A 123 -3.02 15.55 4.40
N MET A 124 -2.49 16.34 5.32
CA MET A 124 -1.07 16.46 5.57
C MET A 124 -0.73 15.99 6.99
N VAL A 125 0.32 15.19 7.13
CA VAL A 125 0.96 14.85 8.39
C VAL A 125 2.43 15.20 8.23
N ASP A 126 2.99 15.99 9.15
CA ASP A 126 4.39 16.45 9.08
C ASP A 126 4.79 17.05 7.72
N GLN A 127 3.88 17.86 7.15
CA GLN A 127 4.02 18.49 5.82
C GLN A 127 4.12 17.51 4.64
N GLN A 128 3.80 16.23 4.85
CA GLN A 128 3.70 15.22 3.79
C GLN A 128 2.24 14.83 3.55
N PRO A 129 1.83 14.61 2.30
CA PRO A 129 0.50 14.09 2.02
C PRO A 129 0.34 12.69 2.60
N VAL A 130 -0.85 12.39 3.13
CA VAL A 130 -1.21 11.06 3.61
C VAL A 130 -1.41 10.14 2.40
N GLU A 131 -0.37 9.38 2.08
CA GLU A 131 -0.25 8.52 0.89
C GLU A 131 0.19 7.10 1.27
N ALA A 132 -0.37 6.10 0.61
CA ALA A 132 0.14 4.73 0.61
C ALA A 132 0.47 4.33 -0.84
N ARG A 133 1.65 3.72 -1.04
CA ARG A 133 2.07 3.17 -2.32
C ARG A 133 1.95 1.66 -2.31
N PHE A 134 1.53 1.11 -3.43
CA PHE A 134 1.31 -0.31 -3.64
C PHE A 134 1.35 -0.61 -5.13
N PHE A 135 1.30 -1.88 -5.51
CA PHE A 135 1.03 -2.26 -6.88
C PHE A 135 -0.24 -3.12 -6.99
N LEU A 136 -0.85 -3.06 -8.15
CA LEU A 136 -1.95 -3.92 -8.58
C LEU A 136 -1.45 -4.92 -9.60
N PHE A 137 -2.05 -6.10 -9.62
CA PHE A 137 -1.82 -7.12 -10.65
C PHE A 137 -3.14 -7.77 -11.05
N LYS A 138 -3.23 -8.29 -12.28
CA LYS A 138 -4.45 -8.92 -12.83
C LYS A 138 -4.31 -10.44 -12.86
N GLY A 139 -5.37 -11.14 -12.45
CA GLY A 139 -5.51 -12.59 -12.57
C GLY A 139 -4.88 -13.41 -11.43
N GLY A 140 -5.49 -14.56 -11.12
CA GLY A 140 -4.93 -15.69 -10.36
C GLY A 140 -5.04 -15.75 -8.85
N GLU A 141 -4.75 -16.93 -8.30
CA GLU A 141 -4.60 -17.11 -6.86
C GLU A 141 -3.35 -16.36 -6.38
N VAL A 142 -3.56 -15.48 -5.42
CA VAL A 142 -2.47 -15.01 -4.56
C VAL A 142 -2.06 -16.22 -3.77
N THR A 143 -0.94 -16.82 -4.12
CA THR A 143 -0.41 -17.92 -3.34
C THR A 143 0.18 -17.33 -2.06
N ASP A 144 -0.06 -17.97 -0.93
CA ASP A 144 0.45 -17.49 0.35
C ASP A 144 1.98 -17.50 0.29
N GLY A 145 2.62 -16.34 0.34
CA GLY A 145 4.08 -16.26 0.32
C GLY A 145 4.60 -14.93 0.81
N TRP A 146 5.87 -14.95 1.22
CA TRP A 146 6.58 -13.78 1.73
C TRP A 146 8.07 -13.94 1.44
N ILE A 147 8.79 -12.84 1.36
CA ILE A 147 10.25 -12.83 1.27
C ILE A 147 10.77 -11.85 2.31
N VAL A 148 11.77 -12.27 3.07
CA VAL A 148 12.54 -11.46 4.00
C VAL A 148 13.95 -11.36 3.45
N VAL A 149 14.42 -10.11 3.29
CA VAL A 149 15.74 -9.81 2.78
C VAL A 149 16.24 -8.53 3.46
N GLU A 150 17.50 -8.53 3.86
CA GLU A 150 18.19 -7.34 4.36
C GLU A 150 19.18 -6.81 3.33
N ASP A 151 19.58 -5.55 3.52
CA ASP A 151 20.68 -4.94 2.80
C ASP A 151 21.95 -5.78 3.02
N GLN A 152 22.65 -6.09 1.94
CA GLN A 152 23.74 -7.06 1.98
C GLN A 152 24.78 -6.79 0.89
N GLU A 153 25.98 -7.31 1.09
CA GLU A 153 26.96 -7.40 0.01
C GLU A 153 26.59 -8.54 -0.95
N VAL A 154 26.87 -8.34 -2.25
CA VAL A 154 26.75 -9.42 -3.24
C VAL A 154 28.13 -10.03 -3.47
N VAL A 155 28.37 -11.15 -2.80
CA VAL A 155 29.66 -11.86 -2.85
C VAL A 155 29.59 -12.98 -3.89
N ASN A 156 30.60 -13.09 -4.77
CA ASN A 156 30.68 -14.13 -5.80
C ASN A 156 29.43 -14.25 -6.70
N ARG A 157 28.76 -13.10 -6.96
CA ARG A 157 27.49 -13.02 -7.70
C ARG A 157 26.34 -13.76 -7.01
N THR A 158 26.35 -13.86 -5.69
CA THR A 158 25.29 -14.51 -4.92
C THR A 158 24.58 -13.49 -4.04
N VAL A 159 23.26 -13.46 -4.15
CA VAL A 159 22.34 -12.80 -3.21
C VAL A 159 21.83 -13.86 -2.23
N ILE A 160 21.75 -13.52 -0.96
CA ILE A 160 21.17 -14.35 0.09
C ILE A 160 19.80 -13.81 0.47
N ILE A 161 18.76 -14.61 0.27
CA ILE A 161 17.43 -14.31 0.81
C ILE A 161 17.30 -14.99 2.16
N GLU A 162 17.08 -14.21 3.22
CA GLU A 162 17.11 -14.70 4.60
C GLU A 162 16.04 -15.75 4.86
N GLU A 163 14.81 -15.45 4.45
CA GLU A 163 13.68 -16.35 4.53
C GLU A 163 12.72 -16.08 3.38
N VAL A 164 12.15 -17.16 2.84
CA VAL A 164 11.11 -17.07 1.82
C VAL A 164 10.07 -18.16 2.08
N GLY A 165 8.83 -17.73 2.27
CA GLY A 165 7.66 -18.60 2.34
C GLY A 165 7.03 -18.75 0.97
N VAL A 166 6.80 -19.98 0.56
CA VAL A 166 6.32 -20.35 -0.77
C VAL A 166 5.09 -21.23 -0.63
N GLY A 167 3.93 -20.77 -1.08
CA GLY A 167 2.67 -21.52 -1.01
C GLY A 167 2.53 -22.58 -2.11
N GLU A 168 3.11 -22.31 -3.29
CA GLU A 168 3.04 -23.14 -4.49
C GLU A 168 4.39 -23.15 -5.21
N PRO A 169 4.73 -24.17 -6.02
CA PRO A 169 6.00 -24.19 -6.76
C PRO A 169 6.21 -22.86 -7.49
N ALA A 170 7.38 -22.25 -7.28
CA ALA A 170 7.65 -20.88 -7.69
C ALA A 170 9.10 -20.72 -8.16
N ASP A 171 9.37 -19.60 -8.81
CA ASP A 171 10.67 -19.07 -9.15
C ASP A 171 10.91 -17.78 -8.34
N LEU A 172 11.90 -17.82 -7.45
CA LEU A 172 12.45 -16.62 -6.82
C LEU A 172 13.38 -15.94 -7.83
N VAL A 173 13.00 -14.76 -8.29
CA VAL A 173 13.77 -13.95 -9.24
C VAL A 173 14.24 -12.65 -8.60
N ILE A 174 15.35 -12.11 -9.10
CA ILE A 174 15.85 -10.79 -8.71
C ILE A 174 15.73 -9.83 -9.89
N HIS A 175 15.13 -8.67 -9.67
CA HIS A 175 15.07 -7.56 -10.63
C HIS A 175 15.96 -6.40 -10.19
N ARG A 176 16.43 -5.60 -11.16
CA ARG A 176 17.05 -4.29 -10.91
C ARG A 176 16.01 -3.24 -10.52
N ASP A 177 16.46 -2.13 -9.96
CA ASP A 177 15.62 -0.96 -9.74
C ASP A 177 15.33 -0.17 -11.03
N ALA A 178 14.15 0.44 -11.08
CA ALA A 178 13.65 1.35 -12.10
C ALA A 178 12.94 2.55 -11.45
N GLY A 179 13.59 3.21 -10.50
CA GLY A 179 13.06 4.38 -9.79
C GLY A 179 12.21 3.99 -8.59
N ASN A 180 12.81 3.25 -7.65
CA ASN A 180 12.14 2.67 -6.48
C ASN A 180 11.01 1.69 -6.83
N ARG A 181 11.23 0.89 -7.88
CA ARG A 181 10.36 -0.20 -8.33
C ARG A 181 11.18 -1.23 -9.11
N PRO A 182 10.80 -2.52 -9.16
CA PRO A 182 11.45 -3.49 -10.02
C PRO A 182 11.35 -3.11 -11.49
N LYS A 183 12.43 -3.32 -12.23
CA LYS A 183 12.48 -3.26 -13.68
C LYS A 183 11.90 -4.54 -14.28
N VAL A 184 10.69 -4.46 -14.83
CA VAL A 184 9.99 -5.58 -15.48
C VAL A 184 9.70 -5.21 -16.95
N PRO A 185 10.11 -6.01 -17.96
CA PRO A 185 10.97 -7.22 -17.85
C PRO A 185 12.42 -6.84 -17.50
N GLY A 186 13.15 -7.76 -16.86
CA GLY A 186 14.55 -7.50 -16.45
C GLY A 186 15.02 -8.34 -15.26
N VAL A 187 14.93 -9.67 -15.39
CA VAL A 187 15.41 -10.61 -14.37
C VAL A 187 16.92 -10.77 -14.50
N ILE A 188 17.65 -10.63 -13.38
CA ILE A 188 19.11 -10.78 -13.33
C ILE A 188 19.58 -12.03 -12.57
N ALA A 189 18.65 -12.73 -11.92
CA ALA A 189 18.90 -13.98 -11.21
C ALA A 189 17.60 -14.76 -11.04
N ARG A 190 17.67 -16.10 -10.97
CA ARG A 190 16.52 -16.98 -10.75
C ARG A 190 16.89 -18.20 -9.94
N LYS A 191 15.99 -18.62 -9.04
CA LYS A 191 16.05 -19.90 -8.35
C LYS A 191 14.65 -20.52 -8.21
N PRO A 192 14.42 -21.72 -8.74
CA PRO A 192 13.19 -22.46 -8.47
C PRO A 192 13.11 -22.87 -7.00
N LEU A 193 11.94 -22.71 -6.40
CA LEU A 193 11.60 -23.13 -5.04
C LEU A 193 10.30 -23.95 -5.07
N GLU A 194 10.26 -24.97 -4.23
CA GLU A 194 9.04 -25.76 -3.99
C GLU A 194 8.26 -25.20 -2.78
N PRO A 195 6.99 -25.59 -2.57
CA PRO A 195 6.22 -25.13 -1.42
C PRO A 195 6.91 -25.39 -0.08
N GLY A 196 6.84 -24.41 0.83
CA GLY A 196 7.43 -24.47 2.16
C GLY A 196 8.15 -23.17 2.57
N ILE A 197 8.81 -23.23 3.72
CA ILE A 197 9.65 -22.14 4.24
C ILE A 197 11.10 -22.48 3.96
N HIS A 198 11.79 -21.61 3.21
CA HIS A 198 13.20 -21.75 2.90
C HIS A 198 13.99 -20.65 3.60
N ARG A 199 15.18 -20.97 4.09
CA ARG A 199 16.07 -20.02 4.79
C ARG A 199 17.43 -19.96 4.14
N GLN A 200 18.08 -18.80 4.20
CA GLN A 200 19.42 -18.58 3.67
C GLN A 200 19.52 -19.03 2.20
N VAL A 201 18.53 -18.62 1.40
CA VAL A 201 18.39 -19.04 0.02
C VAL A 201 19.39 -18.28 -0.84
N GLU A 202 20.44 -18.99 -1.28
CA GLU A 202 21.40 -18.45 -2.23
C GLU A 202 20.81 -18.36 -3.64
N VAL A 203 20.76 -17.15 -4.21
CA VAL A 203 20.32 -16.89 -5.57
C VAL A 203 21.49 -16.30 -6.36
N LYS A 204 21.93 -17.03 -7.39
CA LYS A 204 23.10 -16.64 -8.18
C LYS A 204 22.68 -15.76 -9.36
N LEU A 205 23.31 -14.60 -9.50
CA LEU A 205 23.13 -13.75 -10.67
C LEU A 205 23.56 -14.49 -11.94
N PHE A 206 22.92 -14.17 -13.06
CA PHE A 206 23.31 -14.71 -14.35
C PHE A 206 24.78 -14.37 -14.69
N PRO A 207 25.46 -15.20 -15.52
CA PRO A 207 26.89 -15.03 -15.85
C PRO A 207 27.29 -13.63 -16.33
N GLU A 208 26.41 -12.98 -17.08
CA GLU A 208 26.56 -11.68 -17.70
C GLU A 208 26.20 -10.51 -16.77
N GLU A 209 25.55 -10.81 -15.64
CA GLU A 209 25.04 -9.80 -14.73
C GLU A 209 26.07 -9.39 -13.69
N THR A 210 26.13 -8.09 -13.45
CA THR A 210 26.91 -7.46 -12.39
C THR A 210 26.04 -6.44 -11.68
N VAL A 211 26.31 -6.24 -10.39
CA VAL A 211 25.60 -5.28 -9.55
C VAL A 211 26.61 -4.34 -8.92
N SER A 212 26.23 -3.08 -8.75
CA SER A 212 27.07 -2.06 -8.15
C SER A 212 26.72 -1.84 -6.69
N CYS A 213 27.68 -1.37 -5.89
CA CYS A 213 27.34 -0.87 -4.56
C CYS A 213 26.28 0.24 -4.66
N GLY A 214 25.35 0.26 -3.71
CA GLY A 214 24.28 1.24 -3.60
C GLY A 214 23.11 0.95 -4.54
N GLU A 215 23.23 -0.08 -5.39
CA GLU A 215 22.15 -0.51 -6.25
C GLU A 215 21.02 -1.12 -5.42
N ARG A 216 19.79 -0.73 -5.70
CA ARG A 216 18.59 -1.34 -5.12
C ARG A 216 18.16 -2.51 -5.99
N LEU A 217 17.87 -3.65 -5.36
CA LEU A 217 17.42 -4.86 -6.02
C LEU A 217 16.08 -5.31 -5.45
N TRP A 218 15.31 -6.02 -6.26
CA TRP A 218 13.92 -6.38 -5.99
C TRP A 218 13.73 -7.89 -6.14
N PRO A 219 13.76 -8.65 -5.04
CA PRO A 219 13.36 -10.04 -5.04
C PRO A 219 11.85 -10.18 -5.30
N MET A 220 11.48 -11.13 -6.15
CA MET A 220 10.09 -11.40 -6.53
C MET A 220 9.91 -12.91 -6.60
N LEU A 221 8.84 -13.44 -6.01
CA LEU A 221 8.45 -14.84 -6.17
C LEU A 221 7.41 -14.89 -7.29
N HIS A 222 7.67 -15.61 -8.38
CA HIS A 222 6.66 -15.91 -9.39
C HIS A 222 6.23 -17.36 -9.19
N VAL A 223 4.94 -17.68 -9.15
CA VAL A 223 4.51 -19.10 -9.23
C VAL A 223 5.10 -19.72 -10.52
N ARG A 224 5.31 -21.03 -10.57
CA ARG A 224 5.89 -21.66 -11.76
C ARG A 224 4.77 -22.06 -12.72
N SER A 225 4.93 -21.64 -13.97
CA SER A 225 3.97 -21.98 -15.02
C SER A 225 3.99 -23.46 -15.29
N VAL A 226 2.84 -24.00 -15.65
CA VAL A 226 2.72 -25.33 -16.27
C VAL A 226 3.05 -25.30 -17.77
N SER A 227 3.32 -24.13 -18.37
CA SER A 227 3.63 -23.98 -19.80
C SER A 227 5.10 -23.66 -20.06
N ASP A 228 5.78 -24.56 -20.77
CA ASP A 228 7.19 -24.39 -21.19
C ASP A 228 7.38 -23.30 -22.27
N GLU A 229 6.33 -22.94 -23.00
CA GLU A 229 6.38 -21.92 -24.07
C GLU A 229 6.30 -20.50 -23.54
N GLN A 230 5.77 -20.35 -22.32
CA GLN A 230 5.45 -19.07 -21.68
C GLN A 230 5.75 -19.13 -20.17
N PRO A 231 7.01 -19.41 -19.77
CA PRO A 231 7.35 -19.77 -18.39
C PRO A 231 7.11 -18.64 -17.37
N TYR A 232 6.92 -17.40 -17.83
CA TYR A 232 6.66 -16.21 -17.02
C TYR A 232 5.36 -15.48 -17.40
N ASP A 233 4.66 -15.98 -18.42
CA ASP A 233 3.47 -15.34 -19.00
C ASP A 233 2.18 -15.81 -18.31
N ILE A 234 2.27 -16.59 -17.22
CA ILE A 234 1.07 -17.10 -16.51
C ILE A 234 1.11 -16.88 -15.00
N ASP A 235 2.27 -16.49 -14.45
CA ASP A 235 2.47 -16.56 -13.01
C ASP A 235 2.74 -15.25 -12.32
N LYS A 236 1.81 -14.99 -11.41
CA LYS A 236 1.63 -13.75 -10.70
C LYS A 236 2.66 -13.67 -9.60
N PRO A 237 3.37 -12.55 -9.52
CA PRO A 237 4.42 -12.47 -8.54
C PRO A 237 3.85 -12.14 -7.15
N ILE A 238 4.21 -12.95 -6.16
CA ILE A 238 4.27 -12.53 -4.77
C ILE A 238 5.50 -11.62 -4.64
N ILE A 239 5.30 -10.32 -4.42
CA ILE A 239 6.43 -9.37 -4.33
C ILE A 239 6.50 -8.68 -2.97
N THR A 240 7.72 -8.66 -2.47
CA THR A 240 8.22 -8.13 -1.20
C THR A 240 8.89 -6.75 -1.36
N THR A 241 9.38 -6.27 -0.22
CA THR A 241 10.45 -5.29 0.05
C THR A 241 11.72 -5.48 -0.80
N SER A 242 12.25 -4.36 -1.32
CA SER A 242 13.58 -4.26 -1.93
C SER A 242 14.71 -4.32 -0.89
N PHE A 243 15.94 -4.58 -1.31
CA PHE A 243 17.15 -4.35 -0.52
C PHE A 243 18.19 -3.53 -1.30
N VAL A 244 19.18 -2.99 -0.61
CA VAL A 244 20.32 -2.25 -1.17
C VAL A 244 21.58 -3.11 -1.09
N VAL A 245 22.34 -3.13 -2.18
CA VAL A 245 23.66 -3.76 -2.23
C VAL A 245 24.64 -2.89 -1.43
N LEU A 246 25.21 -3.45 -0.36
CA LEU A 246 26.18 -2.76 0.48
C LEU A 246 27.54 -2.65 -0.21
N CYS A 247 28.26 -1.57 0.11
CA CYS A 247 29.65 -1.38 -0.30
C CYS A 247 30.56 -2.24 0.56
N VAL A 248 31.47 -2.98 -0.07
CA VAL A 248 32.63 -3.54 0.62
C VAL A 248 33.58 -2.38 0.93
N PRO A 249 34.07 -2.22 2.17
CA PRO A 249 35.05 -1.20 2.53
C PRO A 249 36.43 -1.42 1.90
#